data_AF-A0A839TTK7-F1
#
_entry.id   AF-A0A839TTK7-F1
#
_cell.length_a   1.000
_cell.length_b   1.000
_cell.length_c   1.000
_cell.angle_alpha   90.00
_cell.angle_beta   90.00
_cell.angle_gamma   90.00
#
_symmetry.space_group_name_H-M   'P 1'
#
loop_
_entity.id
_entity.type
_entity.pdbx_description
1 polymer ?
#
loop_
_entity_poly.entity_id
_entity_poly.type
_entity_poly.pdbx_seq_one_letter_code
_entity_poly.pdbx_strand_id
1 'polypeptide(L)'
;MILRPTKEDYNEGFAKYVSLVPEGNLVEILHGSLNRTTAFYSALTEEKGNYRYAPGKWSLKEVLGHITDNERIMSYRLLRIARGDTTPLTGYDEEVLMEGADFDRFSIAELLEDFAAVRRSHADAAAEHSGRGLDPQRDRERL
;
A
#
# COMPACT_ATOMS: atom_id res chain seq x y z
N MET A 1 -13.65 -6.54 -13.60
CA MET A 1 -13.79 -5.41 -12.65
C MET A 1 -13.41 -5.94 -11.28
N ILE A 2 -12.45 -5.32 -10.59
CA ILE A 2 -12.04 -5.74 -9.25
C ILE A 2 -12.89 -4.98 -8.25
N LEU A 3 -13.65 -5.70 -7.44
CA LEU A 3 -14.48 -5.13 -6.38
C LEU A 3 -13.85 -5.41 -5.03
N ARG A 4 -14.35 -4.71 -4.01
CA ARG A 4 -13.96 -4.97 -2.63
C ARG A 4 -14.23 -6.44 -2.25
N PRO A 5 -13.34 -7.08 -1.48
CA PRO A 5 -13.61 -8.40 -0.94
C PRO A 5 -14.85 -8.44 -0.04
N THR A 6 -15.51 -9.59 0.03
CA THR A 6 -16.58 -9.86 0.99
C THR A 6 -15.99 -10.29 2.33
N LYS A 7 -16.81 -10.36 3.39
CA LYS A 7 -16.33 -10.72 4.73
C LYS A 7 -15.76 -12.14 4.81
N GLU A 8 -16.10 -12.98 3.85
CA GLU A 8 -15.61 -14.34 3.73
C GLU A 8 -14.18 -14.41 3.16
N ASP A 9 -13.70 -13.35 2.51
CA ASP A 9 -12.39 -13.30 1.85
C ASP A 9 -11.24 -12.88 2.78
N TYR A 10 -11.53 -12.39 3.99
CA TYR A 10 -10.51 -11.88 4.92
C TYR A 10 -10.83 -12.16 6.39
N ASN A 11 -9.79 -12.12 7.23
CA ASN A 11 -9.92 -12.26 8.68
C ASN A 11 -10.58 -11.02 9.32
N GLU A 12 -11.37 -11.22 10.38
CA GLU A 12 -12.18 -10.17 11.03
C GLU A 12 -11.40 -8.89 11.39
N GLY A 13 -10.13 -9.04 11.78
CA GLY A 13 -9.24 -7.90 12.08
C GLY A 13 -9.08 -6.89 10.93
N PHE A 14 -9.31 -7.30 9.68
CA PHE A 14 -9.25 -6.43 8.50
C PHE A 14 -10.56 -5.71 8.18
N ALA A 15 -11.69 -6.12 8.79
CA ALA A 15 -13.02 -5.61 8.44
C ALA A 15 -13.09 -4.08 8.54
N LYS A 16 -12.47 -3.49 9.58
CA LYS A 16 -12.39 -2.04 9.75
C LYS A 16 -11.72 -1.37 8.55
N TYR A 17 -10.56 -1.84 8.13
CA TYR A 17 -9.80 -1.25 7.03
C TYR A 17 -10.51 -1.42 5.68
N VAL A 18 -11.05 -2.61 5.42
CA VAL A 18 -11.82 -2.89 4.21
C VAL A 18 -13.02 -1.96 4.12
N SER A 19 -13.70 -1.69 5.24
CA SER A 19 -14.87 -0.79 5.26
C SER A 19 -14.55 0.68 4.96
N LEU A 20 -13.28 1.11 5.08
CA LEU A 20 -12.84 2.47 4.73
C LEU A 20 -12.63 2.66 3.22
N VAL A 21 -12.59 1.57 2.45
CA VAL A 21 -12.46 1.62 0.99
C VAL A 21 -13.85 1.86 0.38
N PRO A 22 -14.05 2.93 -0.42
CA PRO A 22 -15.32 3.18 -1.09
C PRO A 22 -15.74 2.03 -1.99
N GLU A 23 -17.04 1.87 -2.21
CA GLU A 23 -17.56 0.93 -3.21
C GLU A 23 -17.12 1.36 -4.63
N GLY A 24 -16.73 0.41 -5.47
CA GLY A 24 -16.33 0.68 -6.86
C GLY A 24 -15.21 -0.21 -7.36
N ASN A 25 -14.66 0.16 -8.53
CA ASN A 25 -13.52 -0.53 -9.11
C ASN A 25 -12.25 -0.18 -8.32
N LEU A 26 -11.57 -1.18 -7.75
CA LEU A 26 -10.38 -0.96 -6.93
C LEU A 26 -9.22 -0.29 -7.69
N VAL A 27 -9.06 -0.55 -8.99
CA VAL A 27 -8.01 0.09 -9.81
C VAL A 27 -8.26 1.59 -9.91
N GLU A 28 -9.50 2.00 -10.16
CA GLU A 28 -9.89 3.42 -10.18
C GLU A 28 -9.75 4.08 -8.81
N ILE A 29 -10.06 3.35 -7.73
CA ILE A 29 -9.89 3.82 -6.36
C ILE A 29 -8.40 4.04 -6.04
N LEU A 30 -7.51 3.14 -6.49
CA LEU A 30 -6.06 3.28 -6.33
C LEU A 30 -5.52 4.50 -7.08
N HIS A 31 -5.94 4.71 -8.33
CA HIS A 31 -5.59 5.92 -9.10
C HIS A 31 -6.16 7.20 -8.46
N GLY A 32 -7.39 7.15 -7.96
CA GLY A 32 -7.97 8.27 -7.21
C GLY A 32 -7.18 8.58 -5.94
N SER A 33 -6.72 7.55 -5.22
CA SER A 33 -5.87 7.71 -4.05
C SER A 33 -4.49 8.25 -4.40
N LEU A 34 -3.89 7.86 -5.53
CA LEU A 34 -2.65 8.45 -6.02
C LEU A 34 -2.80 9.96 -6.13
N ASN A 35 -3.83 10.42 -6.83
CA ASN A 35 -4.07 11.85 -7.07
C ASN A 35 -4.29 12.62 -5.76
N ARG A 36 -5.08 12.08 -4.82
CA ARG A 36 -5.34 12.73 -3.52
C ARG A 36 -4.09 12.81 -2.65
N THR A 37 -3.33 11.71 -2.55
CA THR A 37 -2.10 11.68 -1.76
C THR A 37 -1.05 12.63 -2.34
N THR A 38 -0.84 12.59 -3.66
CA THR A 38 0.09 13.51 -4.32
C THR A 38 -0.30 14.97 -4.10
N ALA A 39 -1.58 15.33 -4.28
CA ALA A 39 -2.06 16.69 -4.08
C ALA A 39 -1.89 17.18 -2.63
N PHE A 40 -2.14 16.31 -1.65
CA PHE A 40 -1.94 16.64 -0.23
C PHE A 40 -0.47 16.93 0.08
N TYR A 41 0.43 16.02 -0.29
CA TYR A 41 1.85 16.15 0.03
C TYR A 41 2.52 17.27 -0.78
N SER A 42 2.16 17.47 -2.05
CA SER A 42 2.74 18.54 -2.89
C SER A 42 2.42 19.95 -2.38
N ALA A 43 1.39 20.09 -1.53
CA ALA A 43 1.02 21.36 -0.91
C ALA A 43 1.77 21.64 0.40
N LEU A 44 2.57 20.68 0.90
CA LEU A 44 3.35 20.84 2.12
C LEU A 44 4.67 21.55 1.85
N THR A 45 5.14 22.31 2.83
CA THR A 45 6.54 22.75 2.87
C THR A 45 7.41 21.62 3.39
N GLU A 46 8.71 21.65 3.10
CA GLU A 46 9.68 20.68 3.63
C GLU A 46 9.67 20.62 5.18
N GLU A 47 9.53 21.78 5.83
CA GLU A 47 9.38 21.86 7.30
C GLU A 47 8.14 21.09 7.79
N LYS A 48 6.99 21.25 7.12
CA LYS A 48 5.78 20.48 7.45
C LYS A 48 5.95 19.00 7.13
N GLY A 49 6.69 18.65 6.09
CA GLY A 49 7.05 17.26 5.78
C GLY A 49 7.79 16.59 6.95
N ASN A 50 8.67 17.33 7.62
CA ASN A 50 9.44 16.85 8.78
C ASN A 50 8.69 16.97 10.12
N TYR A 51 7.43 17.44 10.12
CA TYR A 51 6.67 17.62 11.35
C TYR A 51 6.33 16.29 12.04
N ARG A 52 6.52 16.25 13.36
CA ARG A 52 6.20 15.12 14.25
C ARG A 52 5.30 15.63 15.37
N TYR A 53 4.19 14.95 15.61
CA TYR A 53 3.24 15.40 16.63
C TYR A 53 3.67 15.07 18.06
N ALA A 54 4.61 14.13 18.24
CA ALA A 54 5.19 13.78 19.54
C ALA A 54 6.58 13.13 19.36
N PRO A 55 7.41 13.10 20.42
CA PRO A 55 8.67 12.36 20.41
C PRO A 55 8.48 10.88 20.04
N GLY A 56 9.37 10.34 19.20
CA GLY A 56 9.31 8.95 18.74
C GLY A 56 8.18 8.64 17.75
N LYS A 57 7.49 9.66 17.20
CA LYS A 57 6.47 9.48 16.16
C LYS A 57 7.01 9.89 14.80
N TRP A 58 6.48 9.23 13.78
CA TRP A 58 6.94 9.43 12.41
C TRP A 58 6.65 10.83 11.88
N SER A 59 7.54 11.34 11.03
CA SER A 59 7.31 12.56 10.25
C SER A 59 6.28 12.26 9.15
N LEU A 60 5.73 13.30 8.51
CA LEU A 60 4.88 13.09 7.35
C LEU A 60 5.66 12.43 6.19
N LYS A 61 6.95 12.76 6.03
CA LYS A 61 7.82 12.09 5.05
C LYS A 61 8.00 10.61 5.34
N GLU A 62 8.25 10.26 6.59
CA GLU A 62 8.36 8.86 7.01
C GLU A 62 7.04 8.10 6.82
N VAL A 63 5.89 8.73 7.07
CA VAL A 63 4.59 8.12 6.77
C VAL A 63 4.44 7.85 5.27
N LEU A 64 4.82 8.81 4.41
CA LEU A 64 4.78 8.60 2.95
C LEU A 64 5.73 7.48 2.51
N GLY A 65 6.95 7.45 3.05
CA GLY A 65 7.93 6.40 2.81
C GLY A 65 7.43 5.03 3.24
N HIS A 66 6.90 4.91 4.46
CA HIS A 66 6.31 3.68 4.98
C HIS A 66 5.14 3.17 4.12
N ILE A 67 4.23 4.05 3.70
CA ILE A 67 3.14 3.68 2.78
C ILE A 67 3.72 3.10 1.48
N THR A 68 4.77 3.73 0.95
CA THR A 68 5.42 3.30 -0.30
C THR A 68 6.08 1.94 -0.14
N ASP A 69 6.79 1.69 0.97
CA ASP A 69 7.42 0.40 1.25
C ASP A 69 6.41 -0.71 1.49
N ASN A 70 5.35 -0.44 2.26
CA ASN A 70 4.27 -1.40 2.43
C ASN A 70 3.63 -1.74 1.07
N GLU A 71 3.48 -0.77 0.17
CA GLU A 71 2.93 -1.01 -1.15
C GLU A 71 3.82 -1.91 -2.02
N ARG A 72 5.15 -1.77 -1.93
CA ARG A 72 6.11 -2.70 -2.56
C ARG A 72 5.96 -4.12 -2.04
N ILE A 73 5.85 -4.28 -0.72
CA ILE A 73 5.66 -5.58 -0.08
C ILE A 73 4.35 -6.21 -0.57
N MET A 74 3.28 -5.43 -0.65
CA MET A 74 1.99 -5.92 -1.14
C MET A 74 2.04 -6.24 -2.64
N SER A 75 2.73 -5.45 -3.47
CA SER A 75 2.96 -5.78 -4.88
C SER A 75 3.73 -7.09 -5.06
N TYR A 76 4.76 -7.33 -4.26
CA TYR A 76 5.47 -8.60 -4.25
C TYR A 76 4.54 -9.76 -3.90
N ARG A 77 3.75 -9.64 -2.82
CA ARG A 77 2.78 -10.66 -2.42
C ARG A 77 1.73 -10.92 -3.50
N LEU A 78 1.17 -9.87 -4.08
CA LEU A 78 0.22 -9.94 -5.18
C LEU A 78 0.81 -10.73 -6.36
N LEU A 79 2.03 -10.41 -6.77
CA LEU A 79 2.72 -11.12 -7.85
C LEU A 79 2.89 -12.61 -7.54
N ARG A 80 3.31 -12.98 -6.32
CA ARG A 80 3.49 -14.38 -5.92
C ARG A 80 2.17 -15.15 -6.01
N ILE A 81 1.11 -14.61 -5.41
CA ILE A 81 -0.24 -15.20 -5.41
C ILE A 81 -0.74 -15.37 -6.84
N ALA A 82 -0.65 -14.31 -7.63
CA ALA A 82 -1.04 -14.26 -9.03
C ALA A 82 -0.38 -15.32 -9.92
N ARG A 83 0.88 -15.67 -9.63
CA ARG A 83 1.63 -16.70 -10.38
C ARG A 83 1.52 -18.08 -9.75
N GLY A 84 0.67 -18.22 -8.72
CA GLY A 84 0.41 -19.48 -8.05
C GLY A 84 1.55 -19.98 -7.17
N ASP A 85 2.51 -19.11 -6.85
CA ASP A 85 3.61 -19.41 -5.95
C ASP A 85 3.07 -19.71 -4.55
N THR A 86 3.58 -20.78 -3.92
CA THR A 86 3.13 -21.28 -2.61
C THR A 86 4.12 -21.00 -1.49
N THR A 87 5.11 -20.15 -1.74
CA THR A 87 6.08 -19.75 -0.71
C THR A 87 5.34 -19.01 0.41
N PRO A 88 5.58 -19.37 1.68
CA PRO A 88 4.97 -18.68 2.82
C PRO A 88 5.21 -17.17 2.77
N LEU A 89 4.14 -16.39 2.92
CA LEU A 89 4.19 -14.92 2.91
C LEU A 89 4.23 -14.40 4.34
N THR A 90 5.40 -14.47 4.97
CA THR A 90 5.58 -14.07 6.38
C THR A 90 5.21 -12.59 6.58
N GLY A 91 4.66 -12.29 7.76
CA GLY A 91 4.55 -10.91 8.27
C GLY A 91 5.92 -10.23 8.33
N TYR A 92 5.91 -8.92 8.51
CA TYR A 92 7.13 -8.13 8.71
C TYR A 92 6.92 -7.19 9.89
N ASP A 93 8.02 -6.76 10.49
CA ASP A 93 8.03 -5.76 11.55
C ASP A 93 8.23 -4.38 10.91
N GLU A 94 7.24 -3.50 11.06
CA GLU A 94 7.28 -2.16 10.49
C GLU A 94 8.34 -1.27 11.16
N GLU A 95 8.61 -1.47 12.45
CA GLU A 95 9.59 -0.67 13.18
C GLU A 95 11.00 -1.02 12.68
N VAL A 96 11.29 -2.29 12.41
CA VAL A 96 12.58 -2.71 11.81
C VAL A 96 12.81 -2.07 10.44
N LEU A 97 11.76 -1.96 9.61
CA LEU A 97 11.88 -1.28 8.32
C LEU A 97 12.13 0.22 8.51
N MET A 98 11.45 0.85 9.46
CA MET A 98 11.57 2.27 9.73
C MET A 98 12.90 2.65 10.40
N GLU A 99 13.46 1.80 11.26
CA GLU A 99 14.79 2.00 11.85
C GLU A 99 15.91 2.07 10.80
N GLY A 100 15.76 1.31 9.71
CA GLY A 100 16.70 1.33 8.57
C GLY A 100 16.41 2.41 7.54
N ALA A 101 15.29 3.14 7.68
CA ALA A 101 14.86 4.14 6.73
C ALA A 101 15.27 5.55 7.18
N ASP A 102 15.84 6.31 6.25
CA ASP A 102 16.13 7.74 6.45
C ASP A 102 15.38 8.52 5.39
N PHE A 103 14.05 8.63 5.57
CA PHE A 103 13.16 9.33 4.65
C PHE A 103 13.24 10.86 4.78
N ASP A 104 13.64 11.36 5.94
CA ASP A 104 13.75 12.80 6.20
C ASP A 104 14.82 13.46 5.31
N ARG A 105 15.84 12.70 4.86
CA ARG A 105 16.89 13.18 3.95
C ARG A 105 16.39 13.54 2.55
N PHE A 106 15.25 12.99 2.12
CA PHE A 106 14.68 13.23 0.80
C PHE A 106 13.72 14.41 0.83
N SER A 107 13.64 15.14 -0.27
CA SER A 107 12.58 16.12 -0.48
C SER A 107 11.22 15.43 -0.60
N ILE A 108 10.14 16.18 -0.33
CA ILE A 108 8.78 15.68 -0.54
C ILE A 108 8.56 15.30 -2.01
N ALA A 109 9.16 16.05 -2.94
CA ALA A 109 9.07 15.77 -4.38
C ALA A 109 9.69 14.42 -4.75
N GLU A 110 10.87 14.09 -4.23
CA GLU A 110 11.52 12.78 -4.47
C GLU A 110 10.68 11.63 -3.92
N LEU A 111 10.15 11.75 -2.69
CA LEU A 111 9.29 10.74 -2.10
C LEU A 111 7.98 10.57 -2.88
N LEU A 112 7.43 11.66 -3.42
CA LEU A 112 6.22 11.61 -4.25
C LEU A 112 6.45 10.96 -5.61
N GLU A 113 7.61 11.20 -6.24
CA GLU A 113 7.97 10.53 -7.49
C GLU A 113 8.03 9.01 -7.28
N ASP A 114 8.69 8.58 -6.21
CA ASP A 114 8.82 7.18 -5.83
C ASP A 114 7.48 6.53 -5.49
N PHE A 115 6.70 7.17 -4.61
CA PHE A 115 5.33 6.76 -4.28
C PHE A 115 4.46 6.60 -5.53
N ALA A 116 4.53 7.57 -6.44
CA ALA A 116 3.72 7.54 -7.65
C ALA A 116 4.13 6.41 -8.60
N ALA A 117 5.43 6.11 -8.70
CA ALA A 117 5.93 4.98 -9.50
C ALA A 117 5.44 3.65 -8.93
N VAL A 118 5.57 3.43 -7.62
CA VAL A 118 5.10 2.22 -6.94
C VAL A 118 3.59 2.07 -7.06
N ARG A 119 2.82 3.13 -6.82
CA ARG A 119 1.35 3.11 -6.90
C ARG A 119 0.82 2.78 -8.29
N ARG A 120 1.43 3.34 -9.34
CA ARG A 120 1.06 2.99 -10.72
C ARG A 120 1.35 1.52 -11.00
N SER A 121 2.54 1.06 -10.65
CA SER A 121 2.92 -0.35 -10.83
C SER A 121 1.99 -1.30 -10.06
N HIS A 122 1.60 -0.94 -8.83
CA HIS A 122 0.66 -1.74 -8.04
C HIS A 122 -0.73 -1.79 -8.68
N ALA A 123 -1.25 -0.65 -9.15
CA ALA A 123 -2.54 -0.60 -9.83
C ALA A 123 -2.55 -1.43 -11.13
N ASP A 124 -1.48 -1.35 -11.93
CA ASP A 124 -1.31 -2.14 -13.15
C ASP A 124 -1.24 -3.65 -12.84
N ALA A 125 -0.48 -4.02 -11.81
CA ALA A 125 -0.41 -5.40 -11.35
C ALA A 125 -1.79 -5.89 -10.89
N ALA A 126 -2.56 -5.10 -10.13
CA ALA A 126 -3.91 -5.48 -9.73
C ALA A 126 -4.82 -5.68 -10.95
N ALA A 127 -4.77 -4.77 -11.93
CA ALA A 127 -5.57 -4.84 -13.15
C ALA A 127 -5.29 -6.12 -13.97
N GLU A 128 -4.03 -6.51 -14.13
CA GLU A 128 -3.65 -7.72 -14.89
C GLU A 128 -4.31 -9.00 -14.33
N HIS A 129 -4.40 -9.08 -12.99
CA HIS A 129 -4.87 -10.29 -12.32
C HIS A 129 -6.39 -10.37 -12.18
N SER A 130 -7.10 -9.27 -12.43
CA SER A 130 -8.57 -9.22 -12.42
C SER A 130 -9.27 -10.13 -13.44
N GLY A 131 -8.54 -10.62 -14.45
CA GLY A 131 -9.05 -11.51 -15.50
C GLY A 131 -8.81 -13.00 -15.24
N ARG A 132 -8.06 -13.37 -14.20
CA ARG A 132 -7.80 -14.77 -13.81
C ARG A 132 -8.40 -14.95 -12.43
N GLY A 133 -9.54 -15.64 -12.32
CA GLY A 133 -10.23 -15.80 -11.05
C GLY A 133 -9.27 -16.26 -9.94
N LEU A 134 -9.20 -15.48 -8.86
CA LEU A 134 -8.59 -15.94 -7.62
C LEU A 134 -9.47 -17.07 -7.12
N ASP A 135 -8.89 -18.25 -6.89
CA ASP A 135 -9.61 -19.40 -6.33
C ASP A 135 -9.64 -19.23 -4.81
N PRO A 136 -10.80 -18.89 -4.21
CA PRO A 136 -10.87 -18.54 -2.80
C PRO A 136 -10.57 -19.74 -1.88
N GLN A 137 -10.76 -20.97 -2.36
CA GLN A 137 -10.42 -22.17 -1.59
C GLN A 137 -8.92 -22.43 -1.58
N ARG A 138 -8.24 -22.13 -2.69
CA ARG A 138 -6.80 -22.27 -2.80
C ARG A 138 -6.06 -21.23 -1.97
N ASP A 139 -6.59 -20.00 -1.84
CA ASP A 139 -5.87 -18.87 -1.25
C ASP A 139 -6.11 -18.66 0.26
N ARG A 140 -7.19 -19.21 0.82
CA ARG A 140 -7.53 -19.13 2.26
C ARG A 140 -6.57 -19.88 3.19
N GLU A 141 -5.89 -20.92 2.72
CA GLU A 141 -4.91 -21.68 3.50
C GLU A 141 -3.49 -21.05 3.48
N ARG A 142 -3.33 -19.87 2.86
CA ARG A 142 -2.02 -19.30 2.48
C ARG A 142 -1.63 -18.02 3.23
N LEU A 143 -2.46 -17.57 4.18
CA LEU A 143 -2.20 -16.47 5.12
C LEU A 143 -2.14 -17.02 6.55
#